data_AF-A0A068SMW7-F1
#
_entry.id   AF-A0A068SMW7-F1
#
_cell.length_a   1.000
_cell.length_b   1.000
_cell.length_c   1.000
_cell.angle_alpha   90.00
_cell.angle_beta   90.00
_cell.angle_gamma   90.00
#
_symmetry.space_group_name_H-M   'P 1'
#
loop_
_entity.id
_entity.type
_entity.pdbx_description
1 polymer ?
#
loop_
_entity_poly.entity_id
_entity_poly.type
_entity_poly.pdbx_seq_one_letter_code
_entity_poly.pdbx_strand_id
1 'polypeptide(L)'
;MFKTEFQPFVCEGDRITCTVDGIEFTARLEHDWDSKPTDFECYTKRQVEAWRGDEWHFFGVVISAELEGIDLGDYLASLWGIEGNFPSRRKNPNRYFRTVANELLPEAFAAARNELERVRSVVAIAA
;
A
#
# COMPACT_ATOMS: atom_id res chain seq x y z
N MET A 1 -4.07 11.73 -6.62
CA MET A 1 -3.19 11.53 -5.45
C MET A 1 -4.03 11.34 -4.19
N PHE A 2 -3.58 10.48 -3.28
CA PHE A 2 -4.22 10.20 -1.99
C PHE A 2 -4.13 11.41 -1.05
N LYS A 3 -5.29 11.86 -0.56
CA LYS A 3 -5.41 13.01 0.34
C LYS A 3 -5.57 12.61 1.81
N THR A 4 -6.23 11.48 2.05
CA THR A 4 -6.49 10.95 3.40
C THR A 4 -5.25 10.22 3.93
N GLU A 5 -4.99 10.38 5.21
CA GLU A 5 -3.93 9.66 5.92
C GLU A 5 -4.48 8.32 6.46
N PHE A 6 -3.60 7.34 6.62
CA PHE A 6 -3.91 6.19 7.47
C PHE A 6 -4.08 6.62 8.94
N GLN A 7 -4.78 5.80 9.72
CA GLN A 7 -4.98 6.05 11.14
C GLN A 7 -3.64 6.05 11.91
N PRO A 8 -3.57 6.70 13.08
CA PRO A 8 -2.35 6.71 13.89
C PRO A 8 -1.86 5.32 14.32
N PHE A 9 -2.79 4.37 14.47
CA PHE A 9 -2.50 2.94 14.63
C PHE A 9 -3.08 2.23 13.41
N VAL A 10 -2.29 1.38 12.76
CA VAL A 10 -2.68 0.67 11.55
C VAL A 10 -2.74 -0.84 11.74
N CYS A 11 -3.61 -1.48 10.98
CA CYS A 11 -3.76 -2.92 10.91
C CYS A 11 -3.69 -3.40 9.45
N GLU A 12 -3.52 -4.71 9.27
CA GLU A 12 -3.71 -5.34 7.97
C GLU A 12 -5.13 -5.07 7.44
N GLY A 13 -5.23 -4.76 6.15
CA GLY A 13 -6.49 -4.46 5.47
C GLY A 13 -6.96 -3.01 5.58
N ASP A 14 -6.30 -2.18 6.40
CA ASP A 14 -6.51 -0.74 6.40
C ASP A 14 -6.26 -0.16 5.02
N ARG A 15 -7.10 0.80 4.61
CA ARG A 15 -7.05 1.34 3.25
C ARG A 15 -7.41 2.81 3.17
N ILE A 16 -6.87 3.45 2.13
CA ILE A 16 -7.25 4.79 1.68
C ILE A 16 -7.49 4.75 0.18
N THR A 17 -8.35 5.64 -0.33
CA THR A 17 -8.70 5.67 -1.75
C THR A 17 -8.45 7.04 -2.37
N CYS A 18 -8.28 7.06 -3.69
CA CYS A 18 -8.36 8.28 -4.48
C CYS A 18 -8.81 7.98 -5.91
N THR A 19 -9.40 8.96 -6.58
CA THR A 19 -9.79 8.85 -7.99
C THR A 19 -8.84 9.66 -8.86
N VAL A 20 -8.38 9.07 -9.97
CA VAL A 20 -7.57 9.74 -11.00
C VAL A 20 -8.12 9.35 -12.36
N ASP A 21 -8.49 10.34 -13.17
CA ASP A 21 -9.06 10.14 -14.52
C ASP A 21 -10.24 9.14 -14.57
N GLY A 22 -11.08 9.16 -13.54
CA GLY A 22 -12.24 8.27 -13.39
C GLY A 22 -11.94 6.89 -12.83
N ILE A 23 -10.67 6.49 -12.72
CA ILE A 23 -10.24 5.23 -12.13
C ILE A 23 -10.12 5.41 -10.61
N GLU A 24 -10.75 4.52 -9.85
CA GLU A 24 -10.59 4.45 -8.39
C GLU A 24 -9.35 3.63 -8.06
N PHE A 25 -8.42 4.23 -7.32
CA PHE A 25 -7.24 3.56 -6.77
C PHE A 25 -7.43 3.35 -5.27
N THR A 26 -7.10 2.15 -4.81
CA THR A 26 -7.06 1.80 -3.39
C THR A 26 -5.61 1.50 -3.00
N ALA A 27 -5.11 2.20 -1.98
CA ALA A 27 -3.89 1.80 -1.29
C ALA A 27 -4.29 1.03 -0.03
N ARG A 28 -3.86 -0.23 0.09
CA ARG A 28 -4.11 -1.08 1.26
C ARG A 28 -2.81 -1.49 1.93
N LEU A 29 -2.88 -1.74 3.24
CA LEU A 29 -1.80 -2.31 4.01
C LEU A 29 -1.94 -3.83 4.08
N GLU A 30 -0.89 -4.54 3.72
CA GLU A 30 -0.79 -6.00 3.87
C GLU A 30 0.32 -6.36 4.85
N HIS A 31 0.12 -7.40 5.66
CA HIS A 31 1.13 -7.80 6.62
C HIS A 31 2.35 -8.41 5.89
N ASP A 32 3.54 -7.92 6.18
CA ASP A 32 4.79 -8.48 5.68
C ASP A 32 5.35 -9.48 6.70
N TRP A 33 5.09 -10.77 6.44
CA TRP A 33 5.50 -11.87 7.30
C TRP A 33 6.97 -12.30 7.09
N ASP A 34 7.56 -11.88 5.98
CA ASP A 34 8.90 -12.31 5.57
C ASP A 34 9.98 -11.41 6.18
N SER A 35 9.73 -10.10 6.24
CA SER A 35 10.65 -9.12 6.82
C SER A 35 10.73 -9.24 8.34
N LYS A 36 11.96 -9.31 8.88
CA LYS A 36 12.20 -9.35 10.33
C LYS A 36 13.20 -8.28 10.75
N PRO A 37 13.04 -7.65 11.92
CA PRO A 37 13.99 -6.65 12.36
C PRO A 37 15.37 -7.25 12.65
N THR A 38 15.47 -8.57 12.82
CA THR A 38 16.74 -9.29 12.98
C THR A 38 17.54 -9.42 11.68
N ASP A 39 16.91 -9.15 10.53
CA ASP A 39 17.58 -9.18 9.23
C ASP A 39 18.39 -7.90 8.96
N PHE A 40 18.24 -6.89 9.83
CA PHE A 40 18.86 -5.58 9.70
C PHE A 40 19.60 -5.18 10.98
N GLU A 41 20.77 -4.55 10.83
CA GLU A 41 21.61 -4.13 11.97
C GLU A 41 21.16 -2.80 12.60
N CYS A 42 20.12 -2.14 12.08
CA CYS A 42 19.68 -0.82 12.51
C CYS A 42 18.72 -0.83 13.71
N TYR A 43 18.17 -1.99 14.09
CA TYR A 43 17.21 -2.10 15.19
C TYR A 43 17.90 -2.43 16.52
N THR A 44 17.48 -1.73 17.57
CA THR A 44 17.92 -1.99 18.94
C THR A 44 17.26 -3.26 19.51
N LYS A 45 17.87 -3.87 20.53
CA LYS A 45 17.28 -5.02 21.26
C LYS A 45 15.84 -4.75 21.71
N ARG A 46 15.58 -3.55 22.25
CA ARG A 46 14.24 -3.14 22.68
C ARG A 46 13.23 -3.08 21.53
N GLN A 47 13.63 -2.63 20.34
CA GLN A 47 12.75 -2.59 19.17
C GLN A 47 12.44 -4.00 18.66
N VAL A 48 13.44 -4.89 18.65
CA VAL A 48 13.24 -6.31 18.31
C VAL A 48 12.32 -6.99 19.33
N GLU A 49 12.47 -6.72 20.62
CA GLU A 49 11.58 -7.23 21.67
C GLU A 49 10.14 -6.72 21.52
N ALA A 50 9.95 -5.43 21.22
CA ALA A 50 8.63 -4.85 20.95
C ALA A 50 7.97 -5.48 19.71
N TRP A 51 8.73 -5.77 18.66
CA TRP A 51 8.23 -6.49 17.47
C TRP A 51 7.78 -7.91 17.83
N ARG A 52 8.56 -8.63 18.63
CA ARG A 52 8.19 -9.97 19.14
C ARG A 52 6.98 -9.96 20.06
N GLY A 53 6.64 -8.81 20.64
CA GLY A 53 5.48 -8.59 21.50
C GLY A 53 4.27 -8.01 20.77
N ASP A 54 4.25 -8.05 19.43
CA ASP A 54 3.18 -7.54 18.57
C ASP A 54 2.89 -6.03 18.74
N GLU A 55 3.88 -5.25 19.19
CA GLU A 55 3.72 -3.79 19.34
C GLU A 55 3.84 -3.05 18.00
N TRP A 56 4.55 -3.64 17.03
CA TRP A 56 4.74 -3.10 15.68
C TRP A 56 5.12 -4.22 14.70
N HIS A 57 4.82 -4.04 13.41
CA HIS A 57 5.04 -5.04 12.36
C HIS A 57 5.56 -4.41 11.08
N PHE A 58 6.02 -5.23 10.13
CA PHE A 58 6.27 -4.77 8.77
C PHE A 58 5.00 -4.92 7.92
N PHE A 59 4.83 -4.00 6.97
CA PHE A 59 3.70 -3.96 6.04
C PHE A 59 4.19 -3.71 4.61
N GLY A 60 3.39 -4.20 3.67
CA GLY A 60 3.35 -3.73 2.29
C GLY A 60 2.30 -2.65 2.10
N VAL A 61 2.63 -1.62 1.31
CA VAL A 61 1.62 -0.75 0.68
C VAL A 61 1.36 -1.31 -0.70
N VAL A 62 0.14 -1.77 -0.96
CA VAL A 62 -0.26 -2.33 -2.25
C VAL A 62 -1.32 -1.44 -2.89
N ILE A 63 -1.12 -1.09 -4.16
CA ILE A 63 -2.07 -0.30 -4.95
C ILE A 63 -2.87 -1.23 -5.88
N SER A 64 -4.20 -1.19 -5.76
CA SER A 64 -5.14 -1.77 -6.72
C SER A 64 -5.95 -0.68 -7.43
N ALA A 65 -6.59 -1.02 -8.54
CA ALA A 65 -7.45 -0.10 -9.28
C ALA A 65 -8.73 -0.75 -9.81
N GLU A 66 -9.82 0.00 -9.80
CA GLU A 66 -11.12 -0.39 -10.35
C GLU A 66 -11.71 0.77 -11.18
N LEU A 67 -12.45 0.44 -12.24
CA LEU A 67 -13.28 1.37 -12.99
C LEU A 67 -14.71 0.84 -13.13
N GLU A 68 -15.67 1.44 -12.43
CA GLU A 68 -17.09 1.08 -12.52
C GLU A 68 -17.36 -0.43 -12.31
N GLY A 69 -16.70 -1.05 -11.31
CA GLY A 69 -16.80 -2.49 -11.05
C GLY A 69 -15.92 -3.37 -11.94
N ILE A 70 -15.17 -2.80 -12.88
CA ILE A 70 -14.16 -3.50 -13.67
C ILE A 70 -12.84 -3.46 -12.90
N ASP A 71 -12.39 -4.62 -12.43
CA ASP A 71 -11.06 -4.79 -11.85
C ASP A 71 -9.98 -4.52 -12.91
N LEU A 72 -9.10 -3.55 -12.63
CA LEU A 72 -7.95 -3.20 -13.48
C LEU A 72 -6.63 -3.74 -12.91
N GLY A 73 -6.66 -4.43 -11.77
CA GLY A 73 -5.54 -5.14 -11.16
C GLY A 73 -5.42 -4.90 -9.66
N ASP A 74 -5.00 -5.96 -8.95
CA ASP A 74 -4.93 -5.98 -7.49
C ASP A 74 -3.52 -5.63 -6.91
N TYR A 75 -2.46 -5.84 -7.69
CA TYR A 75 -1.06 -5.54 -7.31
C TYR A 75 -0.37 -4.72 -8.40
N LEU A 76 -0.90 -3.54 -8.68
CA LEU A 76 -0.40 -2.69 -9.78
C LEU A 76 0.93 -2.02 -9.46
N ALA A 77 1.17 -1.73 -8.18
CA ALA A 77 2.45 -1.31 -7.64
C ALA A 77 2.47 -1.64 -6.15
N SER A 78 3.63 -2.02 -5.61
CA SER A 78 3.76 -2.25 -4.17
C SER A 78 5.16 -1.98 -3.64
N LEU A 79 5.24 -1.59 -2.37
CA LEU A 79 6.49 -1.50 -1.62
C LEU A 79 6.31 -2.22 -0.27
N TRP A 80 7.26 -3.09 0.06
CA TRP A 80 7.25 -3.99 1.23
C TRP A 80 8.39 -3.65 2.19
N GLY A 81 8.42 -4.29 3.36
CA GLY A 81 9.43 -4.04 4.39
C GLY A 81 9.28 -2.68 5.08
N ILE A 82 8.08 -2.11 5.08
CA ILE A 82 7.83 -0.80 5.68
C ILE A 82 7.33 -1.01 7.10
N GLU A 83 7.92 -0.36 8.10
CA GLU A 83 7.43 -0.52 9.47
C GLU A 83 5.99 -0.01 9.60
N GLY A 84 5.22 -0.51 10.57
CA GLY A 84 3.91 -0.01 10.93
C GLY A 84 3.73 -0.10 12.44
N ASN A 85 3.21 0.97 13.04
CA ASN A 85 3.13 1.17 14.48
C ASN A 85 4.49 1.24 15.18
N PHE A 86 5.57 1.51 14.44
CA PHE A 86 6.93 1.51 14.96
C PHE A 86 7.08 2.39 16.22
N PRO A 87 7.77 1.91 17.27
CA PRO A 87 7.97 2.67 18.50
C PRO A 87 8.74 3.97 18.22
N SER A 88 8.01 5.07 18.17
CA SER A 88 8.48 6.38 17.74
C SER A 88 7.99 7.47 18.69
N ARG A 89 8.77 8.55 18.78
CA ARG A 89 8.33 9.78 19.49
C ARG A 89 7.39 10.64 18.64
N ARG A 90 7.17 10.29 17.36
CA ARG A 90 6.27 11.04 16.46
C ARG A 90 4.81 10.84 16.86
N LYS A 91 3.99 11.90 16.70
CA LYS A 91 2.55 11.87 17.00
C LYS A 91 1.77 10.84 16.18
N ASN A 92 2.15 10.65 14.92
CA ASN A 92 1.66 9.56 14.07
C ASN A 92 2.87 8.93 13.38
N PRO A 93 3.33 7.74 13.81
CA PRO A 93 4.45 7.07 13.17
C PRO A 93 4.13 6.67 11.73
N ASN A 94 2.87 6.40 11.41
CA ASN A 94 2.40 5.75 10.18
C ASN A 94 2.11 6.72 9.02
N ARG A 95 2.40 8.02 9.19
CA ARG A 95 2.08 9.04 8.17
C ARG A 95 2.75 8.78 6.82
N TYR A 96 3.90 8.11 6.79
CA TYR A 96 4.62 7.84 5.54
C TYR A 96 3.89 6.85 4.64
N PHE A 97 2.94 6.04 5.11
CA PHE A 97 2.20 5.13 4.22
C PHE A 97 1.46 5.87 3.12
N ARG A 98 0.91 7.07 3.41
CA ARG A 98 0.32 7.94 2.37
C ARG A 98 1.38 8.50 1.43
N THR A 99 2.59 8.78 1.93
CA THR A 99 3.70 9.21 1.07
C THR A 99 4.06 8.10 0.09
N VAL A 100 4.29 6.88 0.59
CA VAL A 100 4.57 5.69 -0.22
C VAL A 100 3.46 5.43 -1.22
N ALA A 101 2.19 5.47 -0.80
CA ALA A 101 1.06 5.30 -1.71
C ALA A 101 1.04 6.34 -2.85
N ASN A 102 1.43 7.59 -2.57
CA ASN A 102 1.54 8.63 -3.60
C ASN A 102 2.78 8.48 -4.49
N GLU A 103 3.86 7.91 -3.98
CA GLU A 103 5.07 7.59 -4.77
C GLU A 103 4.82 6.41 -5.72
N LEU A 104 4.02 5.42 -5.30
CA LEU A 104 3.61 4.28 -6.12
C LEU A 104 2.52 4.60 -7.15
N LEU A 105 1.71 5.64 -6.89
CA LEU A 105 0.54 5.97 -7.72
C LEU A 105 0.85 6.18 -9.22
N PRO A 106 1.95 6.85 -9.64
CA PRO A 106 2.26 7.01 -11.06
C PRO A 106 2.50 5.68 -11.78
N GLU A 107 3.18 4.72 -11.13
CA GLU A 107 3.42 3.39 -11.67
C GLU A 107 2.10 2.60 -11.76
N ALA A 108 1.34 2.58 -10.68
CA ALA A 108 0.03 1.92 -10.66
C ALA A 108 -0.93 2.50 -11.71
N PHE A 109 -0.90 3.82 -11.92
CA PHE A 109 -1.72 4.49 -12.93
C PHE A 109 -1.33 4.07 -14.35
N ALA A 110 -0.03 3.96 -14.65
CA ALA A 110 0.43 3.46 -15.95
C ALA A 110 0.00 2.01 -16.19
N ALA A 111 0.11 1.15 -15.17
CA ALA A 111 -0.33 -0.24 -15.25
C ALA A 111 -1.85 -0.36 -15.45
N ALA A 112 -2.66 0.38 -14.67
CA ALA A 112 -4.12 0.42 -14.81
C ALA A 112 -4.56 0.88 -16.21
N ARG A 113 -3.88 1.87 -16.78
CA ARG A 113 -4.17 2.37 -18.13
C ARG A 113 -3.91 1.31 -19.21
N ASN A 114 -2.80 0.58 -19.11
CA ASN A 114 -2.51 -0.51 -20.04
C ASN A 114 -3.57 -1.61 -19.94
N GLU A 115 -4.02 -1.94 -18.72
CA GLU A 115 -5.07 -2.93 -18.53
C GLU A 115 -6.42 -2.46 -19.08
N LEU A 116 -6.77 -1.19 -18.89
CA LEU A 116 -7.98 -0.61 -19.46
C LEU A 116 -7.96 -0.63 -21.00
N GLU A 117 -6.82 -0.33 -21.62
CA GLU A 117 -6.65 -0.41 -23.08
C GLU A 117 -6.78 -1.87 -23.58
N ARG A 118 -6.25 -2.84 -22.83
CA ARG A 118 -6.44 -4.27 -23.09
C ARG A 118 -7.91 -4.66 -23.03
N VAL A 119 -8.61 -4.32 -21.95
CA VAL A 119 -10.04 -4.62 -21.75
C VAL A 119 -10.89 -4.00 -22.86
N ARG A 120 -10.65 -2.73 -23.20
CA ARG A 120 -11.35 -2.04 -24.30
C ARG A 120 -11.17 -2.75 -25.64
N SER A 121 -9.95 -3.21 -25.92
CA SER A 121 -9.64 -3.94 -27.15
C SER A 121 -10.39 -5.27 -27.24
N VAL A 122 -10.47 -6.02 -26.13
CA VAL A 122 -11.22 -7.29 -26.08
C VAL A 122 -12.72 -7.05 -26.27
N VAL A 123 -13.29 -6.05 -25.58
CA VAL A 123 -14.72 -5.73 -25.69
C VAL A 123 -15.07 -5.28 -27.11
N ALA A 124 -14.23 -4.49 -27.76
CA ALA A 124 -14.46 -4.04 -29.14
C ALA A 124 -14.44 -5.19 -30.18
N ILE A 125 -13.71 -6.28 -29.92
CA ILE A 125 -13.72 -7.48 -30.77
C ILE A 125 -14.96 -8.35 -30.52
N ALA A 126 -15.49 -8.32 -29.29
CA ALA A 126 -16.64 -9.13 -28.88
C ALA A 126 -18.01 -8.48 -29.18
N ALA A 127 -18.03 -7.22 -29.62
CA ALA A 127 -19.22 -6.45 -29.99
C ALA A 127 -19.50 -6.53 -31.50
#